data_AF-A0A9X0HMH6-F1
#
_entry.id   AF-A0A9X0HMH6-F1
#
_cell.length_a   1.000
_cell.length_b   1.000
_cell.length_c   1.000
_cell.angle_alpha   90.00
_cell.angle_beta   90.00
_cell.angle_gamma   90.00
#
_symmetry.space_group_name_H-M   'P 1'
#
loop_
_entity.id
_entity.type
_entity.pdbx_description
1 polymer ?
#
loop_
_entity_poly.entity_id
_entity_poly.type
_entity_poly.pdbx_seq_one_letter_code
_entity_poly.pdbx_strand_id
1 'polypeptide(L)' 'MCPNYPPLQSAEQRRRAVLWALRVARQTALDPNKQERRLLARFILGQLTLDEVLQRLEQSS' A
#
# COMPACT_ATOMS: atom_id res chain seq x y z
N MET A 1 13.44 -17.54 2.43
CA MET A 1 11.99 -17.86 2.42
C MET A 1 11.24 -16.64 2.92
N CYS A 2 10.51 -15.95 2.04
CA CYS A 2 9.67 -14.84 2.48
C CYS A 2 8.47 -15.41 3.26
N PRO A 3 8.11 -14.84 4.42
CA PRO A 3 6.92 -15.26 5.16
C PRO A 3 5.67 -15.12 4.29
N ASN A 4 4.88 -16.19 4.19
CA ASN A 4 3.59 -16.20 3.53
C ASN A 4 2.58 -15.46 4.43
N TYR A 5 2.49 -14.15 4.29
CA TYR A 5 1.49 -13.37 5.00
C TYR A 5 0.12 -13.61 4.36
N PRO A 6 -0.90 -13.99 5.15
CA PRO A 6 -2.24 -14.13 4.60
C PRO A 6 -2.66 -12.81 3.96
N PRO A 7 -3.30 -12.85 2.77
CA PRO A 7 -3.71 -11.63 2.08
C PRO A 7 -4.64 -10.82 2.98
N LEU A 8 -4.50 -9.49 2.98
CA LEU A 8 -5.37 -8.60 3.75
C LEU A 8 -6.80 -8.72 3.20
N GLN A 9 -7.65 -9.44 3.93
CA GLN A 9 -8.95 -9.91 3.43
C GLN A 9 -10.01 -8.80 3.52
N SER A 10 -9.92 -7.92 4.51
CA SER A 10 -10.90 -6.86 4.74
C SER A 10 -10.36 -5.47 4.45
N ALA A 11 -11.24 -4.58 3.97
CA ALA A 11 -10.93 -3.16 3.78
C ALA A 11 -10.38 -2.51 5.05
N GLU A 12 -10.88 -2.91 6.23
CA GLU A 12 -10.38 -2.41 7.51
C GLU A 12 -8.95 -2.86 7.81
N GLN A 13 -8.60 -4.11 7.50
CA GLN A 13 -7.23 -4.63 7.65
C GLN A 13 -6.27 -3.90 6.71
N ARG A 14 -6.68 -3.67 5.45
CA ARG A 14 -5.91 -2.88 4.48
C ARG A 14 -5.71 -1.45 4.96
N ARG A 15 -6.76 -0.81 5.48
CA ARG A 15 -6.68 0.53 6.04
C ARG A 15 -5.69 0.61 7.20
N ARG A 16 -5.75 -0.34 8.16
CA ARG A 16 -4.82 -0.40 9.29
C ARG A 16 -3.37 -0.58 8.84
N ALA A 17 -3.13 -1.50 7.90
CA ALA A 17 -1.79 -1.76 7.36
C ALA A 17 -1.22 -0.53 6.65
N VAL A 18 -2.03 0.14 5.80
CA VAL A 18 -1.60 1.36 5.11
C VAL A 18 -1.35 2.50 6.09
N LEU A 19 -2.21 2.71 7.08
CA LEU A 19 -1.99 3.75 8.10
C LEU A 19 -0.72 3.51 8.92
N TRP A 20 -0.45 2.25 9.27
CA TRP A 20 0.79 1.87 9.94
C TRP A 20 2.01 2.17 9.04
N ALA A 21 1.98 1.74 7.77
CA ALA A 21 3.07 1.98 6.82
C ALA A 21 3.31 3.48 6.59
N LEU A 22 2.24 4.27 6.42
CA LEU A 22 2.33 5.73 6.29
C LEU A 22 2.93 6.39 7.53
N ARG A 23 2.61 5.89 8.72
CA ARG A 23 3.19 6.40 9.97
C ARG A 23 4.67 6.06 10.08
N VAL A 24 5.07 4.84 9.69
CA VAL A 24 6.47 4.40 9.71
C VAL A 24 7.31 5.15 8.68
N ALA A 25 6.76 5.38 7.48
CA ALA A 25 7.45 6.07 6.40
C ALA A 25 7.48 7.60 6.55
N ARG A 26 6.75 8.16 7.53
CA ARG A 26 6.61 9.61 7.72
C ARG A 26 7.97 10.27 7.94
N GLN A 27 8.24 11.36 7.22
CA GLN A 27 9.52 12.10 7.27
C GLN A 27 10.75 11.30 6.82
N THR A 28 10.52 10.21 6.08
CA THR A 28 11.59 9.44 5.43
C THR A 28 11.51 9.61 3.91
N ALA A 29 12.53 9.13 3.19
CA ALA A 29 12.49 9.06 1.72
C ALA A 29 11.37 8.13 1.20
N LEU A 30 10.77 7.32 2.06
CA LEU A 30 9.65 6.43 1.74
C LEU A 30 8.29 7.11 1.96
N ASP A 31 8.23 8.40 2.35
CA ASP A 31 6.96 9.11 2.48
C ASP A 31 6.29 9.19 1.10
N PRO A 32 5.14 8.53 0.90
CA PRO A 32 4.58 8.40 -0.43
C PRO A 32 4.04 9.73 -0.94
N ASN A 33 4.34 10.01 -2.20
CA ASN A 33 3.88 11.18 -2.91
C ASN A 33 2.35 11.11 -3.18
N LYS A 34 1.79 12.17 -3.80
CA LYS A 34 0.35 12.25 -4.08
C LYS A 34 -0.19 11.11 -4.97
N GLN A 35 0.60 10.60 -5.90
CA GLN A 35 0.20 9.50 -6.79
C GLN A 35 0.18 8.17 -6.04
N GLU A 36 1.22 7.89 -5.27
CA GLU A 36 1.33 6.69 -4.44
C GLU A 36 0.20 6.63 -3.40
N ARG A 37 -0.11 7.76 -2.75
CA ARG A 37 -1.26 7.87 -1.83
C ARG A 37 -2.60 7.56 -2.50
N ARG A 38 -2.78 7.93 -3.78
CA ARG A 38 -3.98 7.58 -4.55
C ARG A 38 -4.06 6.08 -4.83
N LEU A 39 -2.94 5.43 -5.14
CA LEU A 39 -2.88 3.97 -5.33
C LEU A 39 -3.20 3.23 -4.02
N LEU A 40 -2.61 3.66 -2.91
CA LEU A 40 -2.90 3.11 -1.59
C LEU A 40 -4.38 3.26 -1.19
N ALA A 41 -5.01 4.39 -1.53
CA ALA A 41 -6.45 4.58 -1.30
C ALA A 41 -7.31 3.57 -2.09
N ARG A 42 -6.97 3.31 -3.36
CA ARG A 42 -7.65 2.30 -4.19
C ARG A 42 -7.46 0.89 -3.65
N PHE A 43 -6.27 0.57 -3.14
CA PHE A 43 -6.00 -0.70 -2.46
C PHE A 43 -6.84 -0.88 -1.19
N ILE A 44 -6.97 0.15 -0.35
CA ILE A 44 -7.84 0.10 0.84
C ILE A 44 -9.29 -0.22 0.45
N LEU A 45 -9.79 0.41 -0.61
CA LEU A 45 -11.13 0.17 -1.15
C LEU A 45 -11.27 -1.20 -1.85
N GLY A 46 -10.18 -1.95 -2.03
CA GLY A 46 -10.18 -3.22 -2.76
C GLY A 46 -10.37 -3.08 -4.26
N GLN A 47 -10.21 -1.88 -4.79
CA GLN A 47 -10.23 -1.62 -6.23
C GLN A 47 -8.94 -2.07 -6.91
N LEU A 48 -7.86 -2.25 -6.13
CA LEU A 48 -6.57 -2.78 -6.57
C LEU A 48 -6.11 -3.86 -5.60
N THR A 49 -5.43 -4.87 -6.13
CA THR A 49 -4.63 -5.81 -5.32
C THR A 49 -3.28 -5.21 -4.94
N LEU A 50 -2.54 -5.87 -4.04
CA LEU A 50 -1.20 -5.40 -3.67
C LEU A 50 -0.24 -5.49 -4.87
N ASP A 51 -0.27 -6.59 -5.62
CA ASP A 51 0.52 -6.78 -6.83
C ASP A 51 0.26 -5.69 -7.87
N GLU A 52 -1.01 -5.31 -8.07
CA GLU A 52 -1.39 -4.23 -8.98
C GLU A 52 -0.92 -2.84 -8.53
N VAL A 53 -0.79 -2.63 -7.22
CA VAL A 53 -0.18 -1.40 -6.69
C VAL A 53 1.31 -1.41 -6.97
N LEU A 54 2.00 -2.51 -6.65
CA LEU A 54 3.44 -2.66 -6.87
C LEU A 54 3.81 -2.43 -8.34
N GLN A 55 3.10 -3.09 -9.25
CA GLN A 55 3.32 -2.94 -10.69
C GLN A 55 3.15 -1.48 -11.16
N ARG A 56 2.18 -0.74 -10.62
CA ARG A 56 1.97 0.67 -10.97
C ARG A 56 3.01 1.60 -10.35
N LEU A 57 3.55 1.26 -9.19
CA LEU A 57 4.64 1.99 -8.55
C LEU A 57 5.95 1.83 -9.34
N GLU A 58 6.23 0.62 -9.82
CA GLU A 58 7.40 0.34 -10.68
C GLU A 58 7.33 1.09 -12.01
N GLN A 59 6.14 1.25 -12.59
CA GLN A 59 5.95 2.02 -13.83
C GLN A 59 6.01 3.54 -13.64
N SER A 60 5.95 4.03 -12.39
CA SER A 60 5.94 5.46 -12.07
C SER A 60 7.30 5.98 -11.57
N SER A 61 8.30 5.09 -11.46
CA SER A 61 9.69 5.41 -11.07
C SER A 61 10.58 5.68 -12.27
#